data_AF-A0A2N6T815-F1
#
_entry.id   AF-A0A2N6T815-F1
#
_cell.length_a   1.000
_cell.length_b   1.000
_cell.length_c   1.000
_cell.angle_alpha   90.00
_cell.angle_beta   90.00
_cell.angle_gamma   90.00
#
_symmetry.space_group_name_H-M   'P 1'
#
loop_
_entity.id
_entity.type
_entity.pdbx_description
1 polymer ?
#
loop_
_entity_poly.entity_id
_entity_poly.type
_entity_poly.pdbx_seq_one_letter_code
_entity_poly.pdbx_strand_id
1 'polypeptide(L)'
;MTPQPRTDFTPGEARAGITWLSVGALVTLLVEVGSLDKLWGIPAIVAAWVLGGVGTKTGRLWTSKSTIALVPTWTWLVGLALLYMGPDVTRELLRTHHLPALLLLAAGTAGGIWPLLRAK
;
A
#
# COMPACT_ATOMS: atom_id res chain seq x y z
N MET A 1 9.32 -28.42 -13.41
CA MET A 1 9.58 -27.14 -14.10
C MET A 1 9.39 -26.04 -13.09
N THR A 2 10.45 -25.30 -12.73
CA THR A 2 10.29 -24.07 -11.95
C THR A 2 9.62 -23.04 -12.85
N PRO A 3 8.49 -22.43 -12.46
CA PRO A 3 7.88 -21.37 -13.24
C PRO A 3 8.90 -20.25 -13.45
N GLN A 4 9.25 -19.96 -14.70
CA GLN A 4 10.08 -18.79 -15.02
C GLN A 4 9.14 -17.59 -15.18
N PRO A 5 9.31 -16.51 -14.41
CA PRO A 5 8.60 -15.27 -14.66
C PRO A 5 8.91 -14.82 -16.10
N ARG A 6 7.90 -14.40 -16.87
CA ARG A 6 8.14 -13.72 -18.15
C ARG A 6 9.05 -12.53 -17.85
N THR A 7 10.11 -12.33 -18.63
CA THR A 7 11.02 -11.18 -18.48
C THR A 7 10.83 -10.14 -19.59
N ASP A 8 10.02 -10.50 -20.57
CA ASP A 8 9.87 -9.78 -21.81
C ASP A 8 8.69 -8.82 -21.66
N PHE A 9 8.94 -7.66 -21.06
CA PHE A 9 7.96 -6.60 -20.94
C PHE A 9 8.51 -5.33 -21.56
N THR A 10 7.64 -4.59 -22.24
CA THR A 10 7.97 -3.26 -22.71
C THR A 10 8.03 -2.29 -21.52
N PRO A 11 8.81 -1.18 -21.63
CA PRO A 11 8.79 -0.13 -20.62
C PRO A 11 7.39 0.45 -20.36
N GLY A 12 6.50 0.42 -21.36
CA GLY A 12 5.11 0.86 -21.23
C GLY A 12 4.28 -0.07 -20.33
N GLU A 13 4.41 -1.39 -20.51
CA GLU A 13 3.73 -2.38 -19.67
C GLU A 13 4.18 -2.27 -18.21
N ALA A 14 5.49 -2.12 -17.96
CA ALA A 14 6.02 -1.94 -16.62
C ALA A 14 5.44 -0.69 -15.92
N ARG A 15 5.36 0.44 -16.64
CA ARG A 15 4.74 1.68 -16.10
C ARG A 15 3.25 1.50 -15.83
N ALA A 16 2.52 0.83 -16.73
CA ALA A 16 1.11 0.54 -16.54
C ALA A 16 0.87 -0.36 -15.32
N GLY A 17 1.72 -1.38 -15.12
CA GLY A 17 1.69 -2.26 -13.95
C GLY A 17 1.86 -1.48 -12.64
N ILE A 18 2.89 -0.63 -12.55
CA ILE A 18 3.10 0.22 -11.36
C ILE A 18 1.95 1.21 -11.14
N THR A 19 1.41 1.78 -12.22
CA THR A 19 0.28 2.72 -12.16
C THR A 19 -0.96 2.05 -11.56
N TRP A 20 -1.33 0.87 -12.06
CA TRP A 20 -2.47 0.12 -11.53
C TRP A 20 -2.27 -0.38 -10.10
N LEU A 21 -1.05 -0.76 -9.72
CA LEU A 21 -0.73 -1.07 -8.32
C LEU A 21 -0.95 0.15 -7.41
N SER A 22 -0.62 1.34 -7.89
CA SER A 22 -0.80 2.59 -7.14
C SER A 22 -2.28 2.96 -7.02
N VAL A 23 -3.07 2.78 -8.09
CA VAL A 23 -4.54 2.91 -8.04
C VAL A 23 -5.14 1.92 -7.05
N GLY A 24 -4.71 0.65 -7.11
CA GLY A 24 -5.13 -0.38 -6.16
C GLY A 24 -4.83 0.00 -4.71
N ALA A 25 -3.63 0.54 -4.45
CA ALA A 25 -3.25 1.00 -3.12
C ALA A 25 -4.14 2.14 -2.59
N LEU A 26 -4.59 3.06 -3.45
CA LEU A 26 -5.55 4.10 -3.05
C LEU A 26 -6.93 3.52 -2.75
N VAL A 27 -7.39 2.55 -3.53
CA VAL A 27 -8.68 1.88 -3.29
C VAL A 27 -8.64 1.11 -1.98
N THR A 28 -7.57 0.37 -1.69
CA THR A 28 -7.43 -0.36 -0.43
C THR A 28 -7.36 0.59 0.76
N LEU A 29 -6.65 1.72 0.62
CA LEU A 29 -6.62 2.77 1.64
C LEU A 29 -8.02 3.27 2.02
N LEU A 30 -8.89 3.53 1.04
CA LEU A 30 -10.26 3.99 1.32
C LEU A 30 -11.04 2.96 2.16
N VAL A 31 -10.89 1.68 1.84
CA VAL A 31 -11.51 0.58 2.58
C VAL A 31 -10.93 0.46 3.99
N GLU A 32 -9.60 0.56 4.12
CA GLU A 32 -8.89 0.50 5.40
C GLU A 32 -9.34 1.61 6.33
N VAL A 33 -9.31 2.87 5.87
CA VAL A 33 -9.75 4.03 6.65
C VAL A 33 -11.22 3.90 7.01
N GLY A 34 -12.09 3.56 6.04
CA GLY A 34 -13.52 3.38 6.26
C GLY A 34 -13.89 2.21 7.19
N SER A 35 -12.93 1.34 7.50
CA SER A 35 -13.12 0.19 8.40
C SER A 35 -12.42 0.36 9.76
N LEU A 36 -11.85 1.53 10.06
CA LEU A 36 -11.10 1.76 11.30
C LEU A 36 -11.94 1.62 12.57
N ASP A 37 -13.23 1.92 12.51
CA ASP A 37 -14.17 1.77 13.62
C ASP A 37 -14.58 0.30 13.86
N LYS A 38 -14.34 -0.57 12.87
CA LYS A 38 -14.73 -1.98 12.94
C LYS A 38 -13.65 -2.81 13.60
N LEU A 39 -14.04 -3.63 14.58
CA LEU A 39 -13.15 -4.59 15.24
C LEU A 39 -11.81 -3.94 15.68
N TRP A 40 -11.90 -2.74 16.26
CA TRP A 40 -10.74 -1.96 16.71
C TRP A 40 -9.73 -1.61 15.60
N GLY A 41 -10.15 -1.60 14.34
CA GLY A 41 -9.30 -1.33 13.17
C GLY A 41 -8.33 -2.46 12.84
N ILE A 42 -8.37 -3.60 13.56
CA ILE A 42 -7.46 -4.73 13.37
C ILE A 42 -7.47 -5.24 11.91
N PRO A 43 -8.63 -5.45 11.26
CA PRO A 43 -8.65 -5.91 9.87
C PRO A 43 -7.98 -4.93 8.91
N ALA A 44 -8.19 -3.62 9.11
CA ALA A 44 -7.57 -2.57 8.30
C ALA A 44 -6.05 -2.53 8.47
N ILE A 45 -5.56 -2.63 9.72
CA ILE A 45 -4.13 -2.65 10.04
C ILE A 45 -3.45 -3.87 9.40
N VAL A 46 -4.06 -5.06 9.51
CA VAL A 46 -3.54 -6.28 8.89
C VAL A 46 -3.56 -6.17 7.36
N ALA A 47 -4.65 -5.63 6.79
CA ALA A 47 -4.76 -5.40 5.35
C ALA A 47 -3.66 -4.46 4.85
N ALA A 48 -3.42 -3.33 5.52
CA ALA A 48 -2.37 -2.39 5.13
C ALA A 48 -0.98 -3.04 5.11
N TRP A 49 -0.66 -3.86 6.12
CA TRP A 49 0.59 -4.61 6.14
C TRP A 49 0.70 -5.60 4.98
N VAL A 50 -0.32 -6.45 4.80
CA VAL A 50 -0.29 -7.55 3.83
C VAL A 50 -0.36 -7.01 2.41
N LEU A 51 -1.31 -6.12 2.12
CA LEU A 51 -1.52 -5.56 0.79
C LEU A 51 -0.39 -4.61 0.40
N GLY A 52 0.18 -3.84 1.33
CA GLY A 52 1.41 -3.09 1.09
C GLY A 52 2.57 -4.00 0.69
N GLY A 53 2.74 -5.12 1.42
CA GLY A 53 3.76 -6.12 1.09
C GLY A 53 3.53 -6.82 -0.25
N VAL A 54 2.29 -7.17 -0.57
CA VAL A 54 1.91 -7.73 -1.88
C VAL A 54 2.16 -6.70 -2.98
N GLY A 55 1.76 -5.45 -2.78
CA GLY A 55 1.97 -4.34 -3.72
C GLY A 55 3.44 -4.16 -4.08
N THR A 56 4.33 -4.09 -3.09
CA THR A 56 5.78 -3.96 -3.35
C THR A 56 6.37 -5.21 -3.99
N LYS A 57 5.98 -6.43 -3.56
CA LYS A 57 6.44 -7.68 -4.20
C LYS A 57 6.04 -7.73 -5.67
N THR A 58 4.80 -7.38 -5.98
CA THR A 58 4.30 -7.33 -7.35
C THR A 58 4.99 -6.20 -8.13
N GLY A 59 5.24 -5.05 -7.51
CA GLY A 59 6.01 -3.95 -8.10
C GLY A 59 7.41 -4.39 -8.54
N ARG A 60 8.08 -5.23 -7.75
CA ARG A 60 9.39 -5.81 -8.09
C ARG A 60 9.37 -6.75 -9.30
N LEU A 61 8.21 -7.30 -9.69
CA LEU A 61 8.09 -8.06 -10.94
C LEU A 61 8.20 -7.15 -12.17
N TRP A 62 7.85 -5.87 -12.02
CA TRP A 62 7.85 -4.88 -13.09
C TRP A 62 9.16 -4.07 -13.15
N THR A 63 9.98 -4.09 -12.10
CA THR A 63 11.20 -3.29 -12.03
C THR A 63 12.22 -3.83 -11.03
N SER A 64 13.50 -3.72 -11.38
CA SER A 64 14.62 -3.99 -10.47
C SER A 64 14.92 -2.83 -9.51
N LYS A 65 14.39 -1.62 -9.77
CA LYS A 65 14.66 -0.43 -8.96
C LYS A 65 13.71 -0.39 -7.75
N SER A 66 14.25 -0.57 -6.55
CA SER A 66 13.48 -0.52 -5.29
C SER A 66 12.66 0.77 -5.12
N THR A 67 13.18 1.91 -5.60
CA THR A 67 12.48 3.19 -5.55
C THR A 67 11.19 3.20 -6.39
N ILE A 68 11.20 2.54 -7.56
CA ILE A 68 10.01 2.44 -8.42
C ILE A 68 9.03 1.41 -7.86
N ALA A 69 9.52 0.29 -7.32
CA ALA A 69 8.68 -0.73 -6.70
C ALA A 69 7.90 -0.21 -5.47
N LEU A 70 8.40 0.84 -4.81
CA LEU A 70 7.75 1.51 -3.67
C LEU A 70 6.74 2.59 -4.05
N VAL A 71 6.57 2.92 -5.33
CA VAL A 71 5.62 3.95 -5.78
C VAL A 71 4.19 3.69 -5.26
N PRO A 72 3.66 2.45 -5.25
CA PRO A 72 2.34 2.19 -4.65
C PRO A 72 2.27 2.52 -3.17
N THR A 73 3.32 2.19 -2.40
CA THR A 73 3.43 2.52 -0.97
C THR A 73 3.48 4.03 -0.74
N TRP A 74 4.26 4.76 -1.54
CA TRP A 74 4.28 6.23 -1.48
C TRP A 74 2.92 6.83 -1.83
N THR A 75 2.24 6.27 -2.82
CA THR A 75 0.89 6.70 -3.22
C THR A 75 -0.10 6.49 -2.09
N TRP A 76 -0.02 5.35 -1.40
CA TRP A 76 -0.81 5.06 -0.20
C TRP A 76 -0.52 6.06 0.93
N LEU A 77 0.75 6.37 1.19
CA LEU A 77 1.14 7.33 2.25
C LEU A 77 0.62 8.73 1.98
N VAL A 78 0.79 9.21 0.75
CA VAL A 78 0.27 10.51 0.32
C VAL A 78 -1.25 10.51 0.40
N GLY A 79 -1.91 9.42 -0.05
CA GLY A 79 -3.35 9.25 0.09
C GLY A 79 -3.81 9.36 1.55
N LEU A 80 -3.15 8.66 2.47
CA LEU A 80 -3.51 8.69 3.89
C LEU A 80 -3.35 10.10 4.48
N ALA A 81 -2.26 10.79 4.14
CA ALA A 81 -2.06 12.18 4.55
C ALA A 81 -3.17 13.10 4.00
N LEU A 82 -3.56 12.92 2.74
CA LEU A 82 -4.67 13.67 2.14
C LEU A 82 -6.01 13.36 2.80
N LEU A 83 -6.28 12.11 3.20
CA LEU A 83 -7.50 11.75 3.93
C LEU A 83 -7.53 12.32 5.36
N TYR A 84 -6.36 12.42 6.00
CA TYR A 84 -6.20 13.04 7.31
C TYR A 84 -6.41 14.55 7.27
N MET A 85 -5.95 15.22 6.20
CA MET A 85 -6.07 16.67 6.03
C MET A 85 -7.30 17.10 5.23
N GLY A 86 -7.99 16.19 4.55
CA GLY A 86 -8.99 16.49 3.53
C GLY A 86 -10.44 16.44 4.06
N PRO A 87 -11.28 15.51 3.60
CA PRO A 87 -12.70 15.48 3.94
C PRO A 87 -12.97 15.35 5.44
N ASP A 88 -14.02 16.02 5.93
CA ASP A 88 -14.35 16.00 7.36
C ASP A 88 -14.69 14.60 7.87
N VAL A 89 -15.36 13.78 7.06
CA VAL A 89 -15.73 12.40 7.44
C VAL A 89 -14.48 11.54 7.71
N THR A 90 -13.51 11.55 6.81
CA THR A 90 -12.29 10.74 6.97
C THR A 90 -11.36 11.33 8.02
N ARG A 91 -11.27 12.66 8.07
CA ARG A 91 -10.50 13.39 9.08
C ARG A 91 -11.00 13.09 10.49
N GLU A 92 -12.32 13.17 10.71
CA GLU A 92 -12.91 12.86 12.01
C GLU A 92 -12.65 11.41 12.38
N LEU A 93 -12.95 10.46 11.49
CA LEU A 93 -12.74 9.03 11.73
C LEU A 93 -11.28 8.71 12.14
N LEU A 94 -10.31 9.29 11.44
CA LEU A 94 -8.88 9.13 11.74
C LEU A 94 -8.47 9.78 13.08
N ARG A 95 -9.12 10.87 13.49
CA ARG A 95 -8.85 11.56 14.76
C ARG A 95 -9.53 10.88 15.94
N THR A 96 -10.78 10.47 15.79
CA THR A 96 -11.51 9.70 16.80
C THR A 96 -10.78 8.39 17.09
N HIS A 97 -10.35 7.67 16.05
CA HIS A 97 -9.60 6.41 16.14
C HIS A 97 -8.09 6.60 15.97
N HIS A 98 -7.50 7.60 16.65
CA HIS A 98 -6.09 7.97 16.51
C HIS A 98 -5.10 6.82 16.74
N LEU A 99 -5.35 5.93 17.72
CA LEU A 99 -4.43 4.81 17.99
C LEU A 99 -4.47 3.75 16.86
N PRO A 100 -5.64 3.24 16.42
CA PRO A 100 -5.74 2.43 15.20
C PRO A 100 -5.17 3.13 13.96
N ALA A 101 -5.36 4.43 13.79
CA ALA A 101 -4.82 5.18 12.66
C ALA A 101 -3.27 5.24 12.67
N LEU A 102 -2.66 5.42 13.84
CA LEU A 102 -1.20 5.35 14.01
C LEU A 102 -0.67 3.94 13.70
N LEU A 103 -1.36 2.90 14.18
CA LEU A 103 -1.01 1.51 13.87
C LEU A 103 -1.18 1.19 12.39
N LEU A 104 -2.21 1.73 11.73
CA LEU A 104 -2.43 1.61 10.30
C LEU A 104 -1.26 2.23 9.52
N LEU A 105 -0.83 3.44 9.88
CA LEU A 105 0.34 4.10 9.30
C LEU A 105 1.60 3.24 9.46
N ALA A 106 1.86 2.75 10.68
CA ALA A 106 3.01 1.90 10.96
C ALA A 106 2.96 0.58 10.18
N ALA A 107 1.79 -0.06 10.10
CA ALA A 107 1.60 -1.31 9.38
C ALA A 107 1.72 -1.15 7.86
N GLY A 108 1.12 -0.12 7.27
CA GLY A 108 1.20 0.16 5.84
C GLY A 108 2.63 0.50 5.39
N THR A 109 3.34 1.34 6.15
CA THR A 109 4.75 1.67 5.87
C THR A 109 5.64 0.44 5.96
N ALA A 110 5.57 -0.30 7.07
CA ALA A 110 6.43 -1.46 7.29
C ALA A 110 6.09 -2.62 6.35
N GLY A 111 4.80 -2.84 6.05
CA GLY A 111 4.32 -3.79 5.05
C GLY A 111 4.89 -3.50 3.67
N GLY A 112 4.84 -2.24 3.23
CA GLY A 112 5.41 -1.81 1.95
C GLY A 112 6.94 -1.97 1.87
N ILE A 113 7.66 -1.74 2.96
CA ILE A 113 9.14 -1.78 2.99
C ILE A 113 9.68 -3.22 3.12
N TRP A 114 9.00 -4.08 3.88
CA TRP A 114 9.47 -5.42 4.23
C TRP A 114 9.94 -6.29 3.05
N PRO A 115 9.26 -6.32 1.88
CA PRO A 115 9.71 -7.09 0.72
C PRO A 115 11.05 -6.69 0.13
N LEU A 116 11.51 -5.46 0.40
CA LEU A 116 12.82 -4.99 -0.05
C LEU A 116 13.93 -5.49 0.88
N LEU A 117 13.65 -5.60 2.18
CA LEU A 117 14.59 -6.09 3.19
C LEU A 117 14.84 -7.61 3.09
N ARG A 118 13.84 -8.36 2.59
CA ARG A 118 13.94 -9.81 2.36
C ARG A 118 14.43 -10.20 0.96
N ALA A 119 14.83 -9.24 0.13
CA ALA A 119 15.44 -9.53 -1.16
C ALA A 119 16.86 -10.10 -0.94
N LYS A 120 16.96 -11.43 -0.86
CA LYS A 120 18.21 -12.15 -1.08
C LYS A 120 18.33 -12.52 -2.55
#